data_AF-A0AAD9UNS4-F1
#
_entry.id   AF-A0AAD9UNS4-F1
#
_cell.length_a   1.000
_cell.length_b   1.000
_cell.length_c   1.000
_cell.angle_alpha   90.00
_cell.angle_beta   90.00
_cell.angle_gamma   90.00
#
_symmetry.space_group_name_H-M   'P 1'
#
loop_
_entity.id
_entity.type
_entity.pdbx_description
1 polymer ?
#
loop_
_entity_poly.entity_id
_entity_poly.type
_entity_poly.pdbx_seq_one_letter_code
_entity_poly.pdbx_strand_id
1 'polypeptide(L)'
;MYPIVIIGGILLIASTNILPPLAARKLVHIGVGIVLALVNYPVGIVRGFIEVVAISAIVASILGQFRFGSRFDIGIISYNAFVLGCLWTNTPLRALLCMFIVDPVAAIVGRAIPSPTWCKKKTVSSGSLQYPRSMAHLQHR
;
A
#
# COMPACT_ATOMS: atom_id res chain seq x y z
N MET A 1 10.17 5.58 19.93
CA MET A 1 9.20 4.51 20.24
C MET A 1 7.82 4.75 19.63
N TYR A 2 7.26 5.97 19.69
CA TYR A 2 5.96 6.28 19.07
C TYR A 2 5.74 5.81 17.63
N PRO A 3 6.71 5.95 16.68
CA PRO A 3 6.49 5.49 15.31
C PRO A 3 6.27 3.97 15.21
N ILE A 4 6.95 3.20 16.05
CA ILE A 4 6.84 1.72 16.10
C ILE A 4 5.43 1.33 16.55
N VAL A 5 4.91 1.99 17.60
CA VAL A 5 3.57 1.72 18.13
C VAL A 5 2.50 2.05 17.08
N ILE A 6 2.64 3.19 16.38
CA ILE A 6 1.69 3.60 15.35
C ILE A 6 1.72 2.63 14.16
N ILE A 7 2.91 2.29 13.64
CA ILE A 7 3.05 1.33 12.54
C ILE A 7 2.48 -0.04 12.94
N GLY A 8 2.82 -0.53 14.13
CA GLY A 8 2.30 -1.79 14.67
C GLY A 8 0.78 -1.78 14.80
N GLY A 9 0.20 -0.70 15.31
CA GLY A 9 -1.25 -0.52 15.42
C GLY A 9 -1.96 -0.54 14.06
N ILE A 10 -1.41 0.15 13.05
CA ILE A 10 -1.96 0.16 11.69
C ILE A 10 -1.91 -1.24 11.08
N LEU A 11 -0.79 -1.95 11.22
CA LEU A 11 -0.64 -3.32 10.71
C LEU A 11 -1.58 -4.30 11.41
N LEU A 12 -1.79 -4.14 12.71
CA LEU A 12 -2.73 -4.95 13.48
C LEU A 12 -4.17 -4.72 13.02
N ILE A 13 -4.60 -3.46 12.87
CA ILE A 13 -5.94 -3.14 12.36
C ILE A 13 -6.13 -3.74 10.96
N ALA A 14 -5.14 -3.60 10.09
CA ALA A 14 -5.19 -4.14 8.73
C ALA A 14 -5.21 -5.68 8.67
N SER A 15 -4.62 -6.36 9.66
CA SER A 15 -4.67 -7.82 9.75
C SER A 15 -6.02 -8.34 10.28
N THR A 16 -6.82 -7.50 10.95
CA THR A 16 -8.17 -7.86 11.43
C THR A 16 -9.23 -7.87 10.32
N ASN A 17 -10.22 -8.75 10.40
CA ASN A 17 -11.31 -8.88 9.42
C ASN A 17 -12.30 -7.70 9.39
N ILE A 18 -11.99 -6.61 10.09
CA ILE A 18 -12.86 -5.43 10.21
C ILE A 18 -12.94 -4.66 8.89
N LEU A 19 -11.83 -4.58 8.14
CA LEU A 19 -11.76 -3.81 6.89
C LEU A 19 -11.77 -4.71 5.65
N PRO A 20 -12.43 -4.28 4.54
CA PRO A 20 -12.33 -4.99 3.28
C PRO A 20 -10.88 -4.95 2.76
N PRO A 21 -10.41 -5.98 2.03
CA PRO A 21 -8.99 -6.11 1.64
C PRO A 21 -8.41 -4.87 0.94
N LEU A 22 -9.18 -4.20 0.09
CA LEU A 22 -8.72 -2.98 -0.57
C LEU A 22 -8.50 -1.84 0.43
N ALA A 23 -9.43 -1.62 1.36
CA ALA A 23 -9.32 -0.57 2.35
C ALA A 23 -8.16 -0.85 3.31
N ALA A 24 -8.01 -2.10 3.76
CA ALA A 24 -6.88 -2.52 4.59
C ALA A 24 -5.53 -2.24 3.89
N ARG A 25 -5.40 -2.61 2.62
CA ARG A 25 -4.19 -2.33 1.83
C ARG A 25 -3.89 -0.84 1.73
N LYS A 26 -4.90 -0.03 1.43
CA LYS A 26 -4.73 1.42 1.23
C LYS A 26 -4.47 2.15 2.55
N LEU A 27 -5.08 1.69 3.65
CA LEU A 27 -4.78 2.15 5.00
C LEU A 27 -3.32 1.88 5.38
N VAL A 28 -2.82 0.66 5.14
CA VAL A 28 -1.40 0.34 5.41
C VAL A 28 -0.51 1.20 4.53
N HIS A 29 -0.79 1.28 3.24
CA HIS A 29 0.03 2.03 2.29
C HIS A 29 0.12 3.53 2.62
N ILE A 30 -1.02 4.19 2.84
CA ILE A 30 -1.07 5.61 3.20
C ILE A 30 -0.56 5.81 4.62
N GLY A 31 -1.12 5.07 5.59
CA GLY A 31 -0.87 5.28 7.01
C GLY A 31 0.58 5.01 7.38
N VAL A 32 1.12 3.85 7.01
CA VAL A 32 2.55 3.54 7.25
C VAL A 32 3.42 4.49 6.44
N GLY A 33 3.08 4.78 5.18
CA GLY A 33 3.82 5.73 4.35
C GLY A 33 3.95 7.13 4.97
N ILE A 34 2.85 7.69 5.50
CA ILE A 34 2.87 8.98 6.19
C ILE A 34 3.78 8.93 7.41
N VAL A 35 3.69 7.88 8.24
CA VAL A 35 4.55 7.74 9.42
C VAL A 35 6.03 7.67 9.01
N LEU A 36 6.35 6.91 7.96
CA LEU A 36 7.72 6.83 7.42
C LEU A 36 8.22 8.20 6.93
N ALA A 37 7.39 8.96 6.23
CA ALA A 37 7.74 10.29 5.74
C ALA A 37 7.89 11.33 6.88
N LEU A 38 7.11 11.19 7.97
CA LEU A 38 7.25 12.00 9.17
C LEU A 38 8.55 11.70 9.91
N VAL A 39 8.92 10.42 10.03
CA VAL A 39 10.20 10.00 10.63
C VAL A 39 11.38 10.50 9.80
N ASN A 40 11.26 10.45 8.46
CA ASN A 40 12.23 10.94 7.47
C ASN A 40 13.60 10.22 7.47
N TYR A 41 14.34 10.30 8.59
CA TYR A 41 15.63 9.65 8.82
C TYR A 41 15.56 8.75 10.05
N PRO A 42 15.12 7.49 9.91
CA PRO A 42 15.07 6.57 11.03
C PRO A 42 16.48 6.16 11.48
N VAL A 43 16.71 6.18 12.79
CA VAL A 43 17.99 5.78 13.43
C VAL A 43 17.77 4.71 14.50
N GLY A 44 18.81 3.93 14.78
CA GLY A 44 18.80 2.91 15.83
C GLY A 44 17.67 1.88 15.69
N ILE A 45 16.94 1.65 16.79
CA ILE A 45 15.87 0.64 16.88
C ILE A 45 14.75 0.90 15.86
N VAL A 46 14.42 2.17 15.58
CA VAL A 46 13.35 2.52 14.63
C VAL A 46 13.72 2.09 13.22
N ARG A 47 14.99 2.25 12.82
CA ARG A 47 15.49 1.81 11.52
C ARG A 47 15.39 0.29 11.39
N GLY A 48 15.92 -0.44 12.37
CA GLY A 48 15.86 -1.91 12.38
C GLY A 48 14.43 -2.44 12.35
N PHE A 49 13.51 -1.81 13.08
CA PHE A 49 12.09 -2.19 13.04
C PHE A 49 11.47 -2.01 11.65
N ILE A 50 11.68 -0.86 11.00
CA ILE A 50 11.14 -0.61 9.65
C ILE A 50 11.75 -1.61 8.65
N GLU A 51 13.04 -1.89 8.77
CA GLU A 51 13.74 -2.85 7.90
C GLU A 51 13.17 -4.27 8.03
N VAL A 52 12.96 -4.75 9.26
CA VAL A 52 12.34 -6.06 9.51
C VAL A 52 10.90 -6.11 8.96
N VAL A 53 10.11 -5.06 9.17
CA VAL A 53 8.74 -4.97 8.62
C VAL A 53 8.76 -4.99 7.09
N ALA A 54 9.68 -4.26 6.45
CA ALA A 54 9.76 -4.20 4.99
C ALA A 54 10.20 -5.55 4.40
N ILE A 55 11.22 -6.20 4.98
CA ILE A 55 11.68 -7.52 4.55
C ILE A 55 10.59 -8.58 4.75
N SER A 56 9.96 -8.62 5.93
CA SER A 56 8.88 -9.57 6.21
C SER A 56 7.68 -9.37 5.27
N ALA A 57 7.35 -8.13 4.90
CA ALA A 57 6.32 -7.87 3.91
C ALA A 57 6.70 -8.37 2.50
N ILE A 58 7.95 -8.22 2.07
CA ILE A 58 8.40 -8.79 0.78
C ILE A 58 8.28 -10.31 0.81
N VAL A 59 8.77 -10.95 1.87
CA VAL A 59 8.71 -12.41 2.04
C VAL A 59 7.26 -12.90 2.08
N ALA A 60 6.40 -12.28 2.88
CA ALA A 60 4.99 -12.64 2.98
C ALA A 60 4.24 -12.46 1.64
N SER A 61 4.61 -11.46 0.83
CA SER A 61 4.07 -11.28 -0.52
C SER A 61 4.49 -12.40 -1.48
N ILE A 62 5.74 -12.85 -1.40
CA ILE A 62 6.26 -13.97 -2.22
C ILE A 62 5.59 -15.30 -1.81
N LEU A 63 5.40 -15.51 -0.52
CA LEU A 63 4.72 -16.69 0.04
C LEU A 63 3.20 -16.65 -0.17
N GLY A 64 2.62 -15.51 -0.55
CA GLY A 64 1.19 -15.35 -0.76
C GLY A 64 0.38 -15.35 0.54
N GLN A 65 0.99 -14.96 1.66
CA GLN A 65 0.40 -14.99 3.00
C GLN A 65 -0.30 -13.68 3.40
N PHE A 66 -0.32 -12.67 2.53
CA PHE A 66 -1.02 -11.43 2.82
C PHE A 66 -2.53 -11.56 2.58
N ARG A 67 -3.32 -11.16 3.58
CA ARG A 67 -4.78 -11.12 3.41
C ARG A 67 -5.24 -10.13 2.33
N PHE A 68 -4.48 -9.05 2.13
CA PHE A 68 -4.85 -7.94 1.25
C PHE A 68 -3.96 -7.81 0.00
N GLY A 69 -3.06 -8.77 -0.23
CA GLY A 69 -2.16 -8.80 -1.39
C GLY A 69 -2.26 -10.14 -2.11
N SER A 70 -2.01 -10.13 -3.42
CA SER A 70 -1.87 -11.38 -4.18
C SER A 70 -0.47 -11.94 -4.02
N ARG A 71 -0.29 -13.24 -4.33
CA ARG A 71 1.05 -13.82 -4.45
C ARG A 71 1.84 -13.04 -5.51
N PHE A 72 3.09 -12.67 -5.19
CA PHE A 72 3.94 -11.81 -6.03
C PHE A 72 3.32 -10.44 -6.35
N ASP A 73 2.68 -9.81 -5.37
CA ASP A 73 2.14 -8.46 -5.56
C ASP A 73 3.28 -7.46 -5.81
N ILE A 74 3.46 -7.09 -7.08
CA ILE A 74 4.50 -6.18 -7.55
C ILE A 74 4.42 -4.85 -6.80
N GLY A 75 3.22 -4.37 -6.46
CA GLY A 75 3.05 -3.09 -5.77
C GLY A 75 3.53 -3.15 -4.32
N ILE A 76 3.30 -4.25 -3.61
CA ILE A 76 3.80 -4.44 -2.24
C ILE A 76 5.32 -4.64 -2.26
N ILE A 77 5.82 -5.45 -3.19
CA ILE A 77 7.25 -5.75 -3.31
C ILE A 77 8.03 -4.49 -3.68
N SER A 78 7.62 -3.78 -4.73
CA SER A 78 8.32 -2.57 -5.19
C SER A 78 8.28 -1.48 -4.13
N TYR A 79 7.14 -1.28 -3.46
CA TYR A 79 7.02 -0.33 -2.36
C TYR A 79 8.05 -0.58 -1.25
N ASN A 80 8.11 -1.81 -0.74
CA ASN A 80 9.03 -2.15 0.34
C ASN A 80 10.49 -2.15 -0.12
N ALA A 81 10.75 -2.53 -1.37
CA ALA A 81 12.09 -2.44 -1.96
C ALA A 81 12.59 -1.00 -2.06
N PHE A 82 11.73 -0.04 -2.45
CA PHE A 82 12.09 1.39 -2.46
C PHE A 82 12.35 1.92 -1.06
N VAL A 83 11.53 1.55 -0.07
CA VAL A 83 11.76 1.92 1.33
C VAL A 83 13.11 1.37 1.82
N LEU A 84 13.41 0.10 1.58
CA LEU A 84 14.71 -0.51 1.92
C LEU A 84 15.87 0.19 1.21
N GLY A 85 15.71 0.49 -0.09
CA GLY A 85 16.69 1.25 -0.85
C GLY A 85 17.02 2.58 -0.19
N CYS A 86 16.01 3.37 0.16
CA CYS A 86 16.20 4.65 0.85
C CYS A 86 16.84 4.48 2.24
N LEU A 87 16.48 3.42 2.99
CA LEU A 87 17.11 3.12 4.28
C LEU A 87 18.59 2.77 4.15
N TRP A 88 18.98 2.04 3.11
CA TRP A 88 20.37 1.63 2.88
C TRP A 88 21.22 2.76 2.33
N THR A 89 20.67 3.62 1.48
CA THR A 89 21.36 4.82 0.95
C THR A 89 21.28 6.04 1.87
N ASN A 90 20.67 5.91 3.05
CA ASN A 90 20.38 7.03 3.98
C ASN A 90 19.65 8.20 3.30
N THR A 91 18.78 7.90 2.33
CA THR A 91 17.97 8.89 1.63
C THR A 91 16.73 9.22 2.46
N PRO A 92 16.29 10.50 2.51
CA PRO A 92 15.10 10.89 3.26
C PRO A 92 13.86 10.15 2.76
N LEU A 93 13.19 9.42 3.66
CA LEU A 93 11.93 8.71 3.34
C LEU A 93 10.81 9.68 2.94
N ARG A 94 10.92 10.97 3.30
CA ARG A 94 9.98 12.00 2.87
C ARG A 94 9.97 12.19 1.35
N ALA A 95 11.04 11.87 0.64
CA ALA A 95 11.04 11.91 -0.82
C ALA A 95 10.02 10.93 -1.44
N LEU A 96 9.67 9.85 -0.73
CA LEU A 96 8.67 8.87 -1.14
C LEU A 96 7.24 9.30 -0.84
N LEU A 97 7.01 10.46 -0.21
CA LEU A 97 5.67 10.91 0.18
C LEU A 97 4.70 10.99 -0.99
N CYS A 98 5.17 11.46 -2.15
CA CYS A 98 4.37 11.47 -3.38
C CYS A 98 3.91 10.06 -3.76
N MET A 99 4.77 9.04 -3.62
CA MET A 99 4.42 7.65 -3.87
C MET A 99 3.35 7.14 -2.88
N PHE A 100 3.50 7.50 -1.60
CA PHE A 100 2.60 7.07 -0.52
C PHE A 100 1.18 7.64 -0.64
N ILE A 101 1.02 8.78 -1.30
CA ILE A 101 -0.28 9.46 -1.44
C ILE A 101 -0.87 9.24 -2.84
N VAL A 102 -0.09 9.44 -3.90
CA VAL A 102 -0.61 9.46 -5.27
C VAL A 102 -1.10 8.08 -5.71
N ASP A 103 -0.37 7.00 -5.42
CA ASP A 103 -0.82 5.64 -5.79
C ASP A 103 -2.16 5.24 -5.15
N PRO A 104 -2.36 5.39 -3.83
CA PRO A 104 -3.63 5.04 -3.22
C PRO A 104 -4.75 5.99 -3.59
N VAL A 105 -4.50 7.29 -3.73
CA VAL A 105 -5.51 8.25 -4.19
C VAL A 105 -5.93 7.95 -5.62
N ALA A 106 -4.99 7.68 -6.53
CA ALA A 106 -5.29 7.27 -7.89
C ALA A 106 -6.15 6.00 -7.90
N ALA A 107 -5.84 5.00 -7.07
CA ALA A 107 -6.67 3.80 -6.96
C ALA A 107 -8.10 4.06 -6.44
N ILE A 108 -8.29 5.03 -5.55
CA ILE A 108 -9.61 5.42 -5.03
C ILE A 108 -10.40 6.18 -6.10
N VAL A 109 -9.78 7.19 -6.71
CA VAL A 109 -10.39 8.03 -7.74
C VAL A 109 -10.77 7.20 -8.97
N GLY A 110 -9.93 6.25 -9.36
CA GLY A 110 -10.20 5.36 -10.51
C GLY A 110 -11.36 4.42 -10.30
N ARG A 111 -11.74 4.19 -9.05
CA ARG A 111 -12.92 3.41 -8.68
C ARG A 111 -14.17 4.28 -8.56
N ALA A 112 -14.01 5.53 -8.13
CA ALA A 112 -15.10 6.48 -7.93
C ALA A 112 -15.56 7.13 -9.23
N ILE A 113 -14.63 7.45 -10.14
CA ILE A 113 -14.90 8.12 -11.40
C ILE A 113 -14.96 7.10 -12.54
N PRO A 114 -16.06 7.00 -13.30
CA PRO A 114 -16.09 6.20 -14.51
C PRO A 114 -15.17 6.84 -15.56
N SER A 115 -14.15 6.12 -16.01
CA SER A 115 -13.29 6.60 -17.10
C SER A 115 -12.91 5.50 -18.08
N PRO A 116 -12.60 5.85 -19.35
CA PRO A 116 -12.29 4.85 -20.35
C PRO A 116 -11.07 4.02 -19.94
N THR A 117 -11.09 2.72 -20.26
CA THR A 117 -9.91 1.86 -20.09
C THR A 117 -8.90 2.19 -21.17
N TRP A 118 -7.72 2.66 -20.79
CA TRP A 118 -6.63 2.99 -21.73
C TRP A 118 -5.77 1.76 -22.04
N CYS A 119 -5.36 1.01 -21.03
CA CYS A 119 -4.44 -0.13 -21.22
C CYS A 119 -4.81 -1.30 -20.29
N LYS A 120 -5.25 -2.41 -20.89
CA LYS A 120 -5.83 -3.57 -20.20
C LYS A 120 -6.96 -3.13 -19.25
N LYS A 121 -6.71 -3.14 -17.94
CA LYS A 121 -7.67 -2.77 -16.90
C LYS A 121 -7.42 -1.37 -16.30
N LYS A 122 -6.41 -0.63 -16.77
CA LYS A 122 -6.09 0.72 -16.28
C LYS A 122 -6.96 1.76 -16.95
N THR A 123 -7.49 2.70 -16.17
CA THR A 123 -8.33 3.78 -16.68
C THR A 123 -7.57 5.09 -16.90
N VAL A 124 -8.06 5.94 -17.81
CA VAL A 124 -7.44 7.24 -18.15
C VAL A 124 -7.31 8.15 -16.92
N SER A 125 -8.31 8.18 -16.05
CA SER A 125 -8.35 9.12 -14.93
C SER A 125 -7.37 8.79 -13.80
N SER A 126 -6.87 7.56 -13.74
CA SER A 126 -6.36 7.03 -12.47
C SER A 126 -5.37 5.88 -12.58
N GLY A 127 -5.06 5.40 -13.80
CA GLY A 127 -4.06 4.35 -14.01
C GLY A 127 -4.35 3.02 -13.30
N SER A 128 -5.57 2.83 -12.79
CA SER A 128 -5.98 1.73 -11.89
C SER A 128 -7.37 1.20 -12.27
N LEU A 129 -7.75 0.09 -11.64
CA LEU A 129 -8.75 -0.88 -12.12
C LEU A 129 -10.21 -0.38 -12.06
N GLN A 130 -10.88 -0.22 -13.21
CA GLN A 130 -12.35 -0.22 -13.25
C GLN A 130 -12.82 -1.68 -13.12
N TYR A 131 -13.54 -2.03 -12.04
CA TYR A 131 -14.33 -3.26 -12.08
C TYR A 131 -15.54 -2.99 -12.98
N PRO A 132 -15.85 -3.86 -13.96
CA PRO A 132 -17.01 -3.66 -14.83
C PRO A 132 -18.28 -3.69 -13.98
N ARG A 133 -19.08 -2.61 -14.05
CA ARG A 133 -20.42 -2.49 -13.45
C ARG A 133 -21.47 -3.41 -14.09
N SER A 134 -21.10 -4.45 -14.84
CA SER A 134 -22.07 -5.26 -15.61
C SER A 134 -22.77 -6.37 -14.81
N MET A 135 -22.54 -6.48 -13.49
CA MET A 135 -23.22 -7.47 -12.64
C MET A 135 -24.29 -6.87 -11.70
N ALA A 136 -24.53 -5.56 -11.75
CA ALA A 136 -25.58 -4.92 -10.93
C ALA A 136 -26.98 -4.94 -11.58
N HIS A 137 -27.09 -5.40 -12.84
CA HIS A 137 -28.36 -5.45 -13.57
C HIS A 137 -29.03 -6.83 -13.62
N LEU A 138 -28.47 -7.86 -12.96
CA LEU A 138 -29.00 -9.23 -12.98
C LEU A 138 -29.51 -9.74 -11.62
N GLN A 139 -29.81 -8.85 -10.67
CA GLN A 139 -30.48 -9.22 -9.40
C GLN A 139 -31.94 -8.72 -9.31
N HIS A 140 -32.50 -8.20 -10.40
CA HIS A 140 -33.91 -7.87 -10.51
C HIS A 140 -34.45 -8.31 -11.87
N ARG A 141 -34.52 -9.62 -12.11
CA ARG A 141 -35.53 -10.27 -12.97
C ARG A 141 -35.73 -11.71 -12.51
#